data_AF-A0A2N2INV9-F1
#
_entry.id   AF-A0A2N2INV9-F1
#
_cell.length_a   1.000
_cell.length_b   1.000
_cell.length_c   1.000
_cell.angle_alpha   90.00
_cell.angle_beta   90.00
_cell.angle_gamma   90.00
#
_symmetry.space_group_name_H-M   'P 1'
#
loop_
_entity.id
_entity.type
_entity.pdbx_description
1 polymer ?
#
loop_
_entity_poly.entity_id
_entity_poly.type
_entity_poly.pdbx_seq_one_letter_code
_entity_poly.pdbx_strand_id
1 'polypeptide(L)'
;MRGCLFLLILGVAVSCGGRKEVPSGQAKGQYPGTEEGLKKLMGEFLADGGSNAEKLSDMLRPVAEDYAAVFEGDFSKKAAETYKEPWEKGLLTLKPKPGQTEIKVLSVTTEDLKSRSERSREFPGGWQEMAPHLKAGLTIYMVRFTEPGKERGQRFDGLIYVNERWRIFPKPWRIK
;
A
#
# COMPACT_ATOMS: atom_id res chain seq x y z
N MET A 1 42.19 -26.06 56.19
CA MET A 1 41.08 -26.40 55.28
C MET A 1 40.23 -25.16 55.06
N ARG A 2 40.20 -24.70 53.81
CA ARG A 2 39.23 -23.83 53.11
C ARG A 2 38.56 -22.68 53.88
N GLY A 3 39.10 -21.47 53.67
CA GLY A 3 38.39 -20.21 53.86
C GLY A 3 37.35 -19.97 52.75
N CYS A 4 36.19 -19.44 53.14
CA CYS A 4 35.14 -19.00 52.23
C CYS A 4 35.44 -17.57 51.75
N LEU A 5 35.82 -17.45 50.48
CA LEU A 5 35.90 -16.19 49.75
C LEU A 5 34.50 -15.84 49.23
N PHE A 6 33.83 -14.88 49.89
CA PHE A 6 32.61 -14.27 49.37
C PHE A 6 32.98 -13.30 48.25
N LEU A 7 32.79 -13.74 47.00
CA LEU A 7 32.88 -12.89 45.82
C LEU A 7 31.52 -12.21 45.62
N LEU A 8 31.42 -10.92 45.96
CA LEU A 8 30.25 -10.09 45.69
C LEU A 8 30.38 -9.56 44.25
N ILE A 9 29.76 -10.25 43.29
CA ILE A 9 29.68 -9.76 41.90
C ILE A 9 28.54 -8.75 41.80
N LEU A 10 28.91 -7.50 41.58
CA LEU A 10 28.03 -6.38 41.24
C LEU A 10 27.46 -6.63 39.83
N GLY A 11 26.20 -7.08 39.75
CA GLY A 11 25.48 -7.21 38.48
C GLY A 11 25.06 -5.84 37.97
N VAL A 12 25.76 -5.33 36.96
CA VAL A 12 25.33 -4.16 36.18
C VAL A 12 24.06 -4.53 35.43
N ALA A 13 22.94 -3.93 35.82
CA ALA A 13 21.70 -4.01 35.07
C ALA A 13 21.87 -3.28 33.73
N VAL A 14 22.10 -4.02 32.67
CA VAL A 14 21.95 -3.54 31.29
C VAL A 14 20.46 -3.30 31.09
N SER A 15 20.04 -2.06 31.27
CA SER A 15 18.73 -1.59 30.84
C SER A 15 18.73 -1.57 29.31
N CYS A 16 18.38 -2.71 28.71
CA CYS A 16 17.96 -2.76 27.32
C CYS A 16 16.67 -1.95 27.21
N GLY A 17 16.83 -0.64 26.99
CA GLY A 17 15.77 0.22 26.49
C GLY A 17 15.36 -0.30 25.11
N GLY A 18 14.47 -1.29 25.11
CA GLY A 18 13.78 -1.76 23.93
C GLY A 18 12.94 -0.61 23.40
N ARG A 19 13.51 0.20 22.51
CA ARG A 19 12.73 0.90 21.51
C ARG A 19 11.91 -0.19 20.82
N LYS A 20 10.60 -0.22 21.10
CA LYS A 20 9.65 -0.88 20.23
C LYS A 20 9.81 -0.19 18.88
N GLU A 21 10.60 -0.78 17.98
CA GLU A 21 10.50 -0.46 16.58
C GLU A 21 9.04 -0.68 16.21
N VAL A 22 8.34 0.42 15.93
CA VAL A 22 7.06 0.35 15.26
C VAL A 22 7.40 -0.21 13.88
N PRO A 23 6.92 -1.41 13.49
CA PRO A 23 7.23 -1.95 12.18
C PRO A 23 6.71 -0.97 11.13
N SER A 24 7.62 -0.30 10.43
CA SER A 24 7.34 0.73 9.43
C SER A 24 6.96 0.13 8.08
N GLY A 25 6.06 -0.86 8.10
CA GLY A 25 5.51 -1.47 6.89
C GLY A 25 4.71 -2.74 7.20
N GLN A 26 3.91 -3.18 6.24
CA GLN A 26 3.20 -4.47 6.30
C GLN A 26 4.20 -5.62 6.60
N ALA A 27 3.80 -6.73 7.20
CA ALA A 27 4.62 -7.94 7.08
C ALA A 27 4.48 -8.50 5.65
N LYS A 28 5.53 -9.14 5.12
CA LYS A 28 5.43 -9.84 3.82
C LYS A 28 4.32 -10.89 3.91
N GLY A 29 3.43 -10.92 2.92
CA GLY A 29 2.31 -11.85 2.88
C GLY A 29 1.23 -11.63 3.95
N GLN A 30 1.30 -10.56 4.76
CA GLN A 30 0.30 -10.27 5.80
C GLN A 30 -1.13 -10.23 5.24
N TYR A 31 -1.26 -9.71 4.03
CA TYR A 31 -2.48 -9.74 3.23
C TYR A 31 -2.14 -10.45 1.92
N PRO A 32 -2.86 -11.52 1.55
CA PRO A 32 -2.69 -12.16 0.25
C PRO A 32 -2.88 -11.17 -0.91
N GLY A 33 -2.22 -11.44 -2.03
CA GLY A 33 -2.36 -10.67 -3.28
C GLY A 33 -3.67 -10.92 -4.03
N THR A 34 -4.78 -11.05 -3.31
CA THR A 34 -6.12 -11.32 -3.85
C THR A 34 -7.09 -10.19 -3.49
N GLU A 35 -8.26 -10.17 -4.11
CA GLU A 35 -9.32 -9.21 -3.76
C GLU A 35 -9.70 -9.30 -2.27
N GLU A 36 -9.79 -10.50 -1.70
CA GLU A 36 -10.10 -10.71 -0.28
C GLU A 36 -9.00 -10.15 0.62
N GLY A 37 -7.73 -10.37 0.25
CA GLY A 37 -6.59 -9.80 0.95
C GLY A 37 -6.62 -8.26 0.92
N LEU A 38 -6.97 -7.67 -0.23
CA LEU A 38 -7.15 -6.24 -0.34
C LEU A 38 -8.32 -5.73 0.51
N LYS A 39 -9.48 -6.40 0.48
CA LYS A 39 -10.64 -6.03 1.30
C LYS A 39 -10.30 -6.08 2.79
N LYS A 40 -9.54 -7.09 3.24
CA LYS A 40 -9.07 -7.18 4.62
C LYS A 40 -8.22 -5.96 5.00
N LEU A 41 -7.23 -5.61 4.18
CA LEU A 41 -6.39 -4.42 4.38
C LEU A 41 -7.22 -3.13 4.37
N MET A 42 -8.14 -2.97 3.42
CA MET A 42 -9.01 -1.79 3.33
C MET A 42 -9.98 -1.70 4.52
N GLY A 43 -10.37 -2.83 5.13
CA GLY A 43 -11.16 -2.87 6.36
C GLY A 43 -10.46 -2.17 7.53
N GLU A 44 -9.13 -2.22 7.58
CA GLU A 44 -8.35 -1.51 8.62
C GLU A 44 -8.42 0.01 8.45
N PHE A 45 -8.61 0.51 7.22
CA PHE A 45 -8.84 1.93 6.98
C PHE A 45 -10.22 2.40 7.45
N LEU A 46 -11.19 1.49 7.58
CA LEU A 46 -12.52 1.80 8.12
C LEU A 46 -12.57 1.68 9.65
N ALA A 47 -11.68 0.87 10.24
CA ALA A 47 -11.59 0.68 11.67
C ALA A 47 -11.39 2.01 12.40
N ASP A 48 -12.00 2.15 13.58
CA ASP A 48 -11.94 3.35 14.43
C ASP A 48 -12.25 4.65 13.66
N GLY A 49 -13.16 4.59 12.68
CA GLY A 49 -13.55 5.73 11.85
C GLY A 49 -12.44 6.28 10.95
N GLY A 50 -11.43 5.47 10.64
CA GLY A 50 -10.28 5.86 9.82
C GLY A 50 -9.24 6.71 10.55
N SER A 51 -9.20 6.64 11.88
CA SER A 51 -8.19 7.32 12.70
C SER A 51 -6.75 6.91 12.36
N ASN A 52 -6.55 5.68 11.86
CA ASN A 52 -5.24 5.15 11.46
C ASN A 52 -4.87 5.40 9.98
N ALA A 53 -5.69 6.14 9.23
CA ALA A 53 -5.56 6.32 7.79
C ALA A 53 -4.15 6.75 7.33
N GLU A 54 -3.52 7.70 8.02
CA GLU A 54 -2.18 8.19 7.68
C GLU A 54 -1.12 7.09 7.81
N LYS A 55 -1.09 6.41 8.96
CA LYS A 55 -0.18 5.30 9.22
C LYS A 55 -0.38 4.17 8.21
N LEU A 56 -1.62 3.79 7.94
CA LEU A 56 -1.94 2.74 6.98
C LEU A 56 -1.55 3.14 5.54
N SER A 57 -1.68 4.43 5.19
CA SER A 57 -1.26 4.95 3.88
C SER A 57 0.25 4.91 3.71
N ASP A 58 1.01 5.27 4.74
CA ASP A 58 2.47 5.20 4.72
C ASP A 58 2.95 3.77 4.49
N MET A 59 2.26 2.76 5.06
CA MET A 59 2.57 1.36 4.79
C MET A 59 2.34 0.93 3.33
N LEU A 60 1.57 1.69 2.53
CA LEU A 60 1.35 1.45 1.10
C LEU A 60 2.36 2.16 0.22
N ARG A 61 3.23 3.02 0.79
CA ARG A 61 4.25 3.74 0.05
C ARG A 61 5.19 2.75 -0.65
N PRO A 62 5.33 2.82 -1.98
CA PRO A 62 6.27 1.97 -2.71
C PRO A 62 7.72 2.37 -2.42
N VAL A 63 8.59 1.36 -2.35
CA VAL A 63 10.05 1.53 -2.39
C VAL A 63 10.58 1.36 -3.82
N ALA A 64 11.87 1.58 -4.04
CA ALA A 64 12.48 1.54 -5.38
C ALA A 64 12.22 0.22 -6.12
N GLU A 65 12.29 -0.90 -5.41
CA GLU A 65 12.05 -2.25 -5.94
C GLU A 65 10.60 -2.44 -6.36
N ASP A 66 9.65 -1.78 -5.70
CA ASP A 66 8.23 -1.84 -6.03
C ASP A 66 7.95 -1.08 -7.33
N TYR A 67 8.55 0.09 -7.52
CA TYR A 67 8.45 0.83 -8.80
C TYR A 67 9.05 0.02 -9.95
N ALA A 68 10.21 -0.62 -9.73
CA ALA A 68 10.85 -1.47 -10.72
C ALA A 68 10.06 -2.76 -11.01
N ALA A 69 9.23 -3.24 -10.07
CA ALA A 69 8.35 -4.38 -10.27
C ALA A 69 7.07 -4.03 -11.06
N VAL A 70 6.67 -2.75 -11.09
CA VAL A 70 5.43 -2.30 -11.75
C VAL A 70 5.68 -1.66 -13.10
N PHE A 71 6.68 -0.79 -13.20
CA PHE A 71 6.89 0.03 -14.39
C PHE A 71 8.06 -0.44 -15.23
N GLU A 72 7.93 -0.26 -16.55
CA GLU A 72 8.97 -0.52 -17.53
C GLU A 72 9.94 0.66 -17.65
N GLY A 73 11.21 0.34 -17.88
CA GLY A 73 12.26 1.30 -18.23
C GLY A 73 12.37 2.51 -17.29
N ASP A 74 12.58 3.68 -17.88
CA ASP A 74 12.78 4.94 -17.15
C ASP A 74 11.52 5.44 -16.42
N PHE A 75 10.34 4.91 -16.76
CA PHE A 75 9.10 5.31 -16.10
C PHE A 75 9.11 4.94 -14.60
N SER A 76 9.78 3.85 -14.23
CA SER A 76 9.97 3.46 -12.83
C SER A 76 10.63 4.56 -11.99
N LYS A 77 11.77 5.09 -12.46
CA LYS A 77 12.50 6.18 -11.78
C LYS A 77 11.68 7.46 -11.78
N LYS A 78 11.06 7.78 -12.90
CA LYS A 78 10.21 8.98 -13.06
C LYS A 78 9.03 8.99 -12.09
N ALA A 79 8.38 7.84 -11.91
CA ALA A 79 7.30 7.66 -10.95
C ALA A 79 7.80 7.84 -9.51
N ALA A 80 8.93 7.21 -9.15
CA ALA A 80 9.53 7.35 -7.82
C ALA A 80 9.82 8.80 -7.46
N GLU A 81 10.44 9.56 -8.38
CA GLU A 81 10.72 10.99 -8.18
C GLU A 81 9.44 11.83 -8.10
N THR A 82 8.48 11.60 -8.98
CA THR A 82 7.22 12.39 -9.02
C THR A 82 6.39 12.21 -7.75
N TYR A 83 6.38 11.02 -7.16
CA TYR A 83 5.60 10.76 -5.95
C TYR A 83 6.33 11.15 -4.66
N LYS A 84 7.64 11.44 -4.71
CA LYS A 84 8.43 11.75 -3.51
C LYS A 84 7.83 12.89 -2.69
N GLU A 85 7.63 14.05 -3.32
CA GLU A 85 7.10 15.24 -2.64
C GLU A 85 5.65 15.06 -2.17
N PRO A 86 4.70 14.51 -2.97
CA PRO A 86 3.37 14.17 -2.47
C PRO A 86 3.35 13.25 -1.24
N TRP A 87 4.24 12.25 -1.18
CA TRP A 87 4.39 11.39 -0.01
C TRP A 87 4.91 12.18 1.20
N GLU A 88 5.97 12.98 1.02
CA GLU A 88 6.56 13.81 2.09
C GLU A 88 5.58 14.84 2.66
N LYS A 89 4.65 15.33 1.83
CA LYS A 89 3.59 16.26 2.23
C LYS A 89 2.32 15.59 2.75
N GLY A 90 2.27 14.26 2.84
CA GLY A 90 1.09 13.51 3.29
C GLY A 90 -0.11 13.59 2.35
N LEU A 91 0.09 14.02 1.10
CA LEU A 91 -0.99 14.23 0.11
C LEU A 91 -1.54 12.91 -0.46
N LEU A 92 -0.84 11.80 -0.23
CA LEU A 92 -1.21 10.46 -0.69
C LEU A 92 -1.85 9.61 0.43
N THR A 93 -2.66 10.27 1.26
CA THR A 93 -3.40 9.61 2.35
C THR A 93 -4.73 9.06 1.84
N LEU A 94 -4.94 7.75 2.02
CA LEU A 94 -6.20 7.07 1.80
C LEU A 94 -7.05 7.24 3.05
N LYS A 95 -8.08 8.10 2.98
CA LYS A 95 -8.98 8.33 4.10
C LYS A 95 -10.43 8.18 3.64
N PRO A 96 -11.21 7.24 4.22
CA PRO A 96 -12.65 7.21 4.01
C PRO A 96 -13.29 8.47 4.61
N LYS A 97 -14.40 8.92 4.03
CA LYS A 97 -15.21 10.01 4.61
C LYS A 97 -16.14 9.46 5.70
N PRO A 98 -16.58 10.30 6.66
CA PRO A 98 -17.60 9.90 7.63
C PRO A 98 -18.82 9.27 6.93
N GLY A 99 -19.31 8.16 7.48
CA GLY A 99 -20.44 7.41 6.92
C GLY A 99 -20.08 6.38 5.84
N GLN A 100 -18.86 6.40 5.30
CA GLN A 100 -18.42 5.36 4.35
C GLN A 100 -17.94 4.12 5.12
N THR A 101 -18.70 3.03 5.05
CA THR A 101 -18.47 1.79 5.79
C THR A 101 -18.41 0.55 4.90
N GLU A 102 -18.68 0.69 3.61
CA GLU A 102 -18.60 -0.40 2.64
C GLU A 102 -17.36 -0.25 1.75
N ILE A 103 -16.80 -1.38 1.31
CA ILE A 103 -15.66 -1.45 0.40
C ILE A 103 -16.12 -2.12 -0.89
N LYS A 104 -16.05 -1.39 -2.00
CA LYS A 104 -16.21 -1.95 -3.34
C LYS A 104 -14.86 -2.02 -4.04
N VAL A 105 -14.59 -3.13 -4.72
CA VAL A 105 -13.34 -3.36 -5.45
C VAL A 105 -13.67 -3.58 -6.92
N LEU A 106 -12.88 -2.97 -7.80
CA LEU A 106 -12.73 -3.39 -9.19
C LEU A 106 -11.27 -3.68 -9.44
N SER A 107 -11.00 -4.56 -10.40
CA SER A 107 -9.66 -4.87 -10.83
C SER A 107 -9.56 -4.92 -12.35
N VAL A 108 -8.35 -4.78 -12.85
CA VAL A 108 -8.00 -4.94 -14.26
C VAL A 108 -6.60 -5.53 -14.34
N THR A 109 -6.34 -6.41 -15.30
CA THR A 109 -4.97 -6.86 -15.57
C THR A 109 -4.25 -5.95 -16.55
N THR A 110 -2.93 -6.02 -16.61
CA THR A 110 -2.17 -5.34 -17.65
C THR A 110 -2.54 -5.80 -19.06
N GLU A 111 -2.96 -7.05 -19.20
CA GLU A 111 -3.41 -7.66 -20.44
C GLU A 111 -4.80 -7.13 -20.84
N ASP A 112 -5.70 -6.96 -19.86
CA ASP A 112 -6.99 -6.29 -20.06
C ASP A 112 -6.80 -4.84 -20.57
N LEU A 113 -5.85 -4.10 -20.00
CA LEU A 113 -5.52 -2.73 -20.43
C LEU A 113 -4.95 -2.70 -21.86
N LYS A 114 -4.00 -3.61 -22.17
CA LYS A 114 -3.39 -3.71 -23.51
C LYS A 114 -4.40 -4.09 -24.59
N SER A 115 -5.30 -5.03 -24.28
CA SER A 115 -6.34 -5.50 -25.21
C SER A 115 -7.59 -4.64 -25.24
N ARG A 116 -7.72 -3.65 -24.33
CA ARG A 116 -8.93 -2.83 -24.15
C ARG A 116 -10.18 -3.67 -23.95
N SER A 117 -10.08 -4.68 -23.09
CA SER A 117 -11.19 -5.57 -22.74
C SER A 117 -12.38 -4.81 -22.13
N GLU A 118 -13.55 -5.44 -22.08
CA GLU A 118 -14.74 -4.84 -21.45
C GLU A 118 -14.47 -4.41 -20.00
N ARG A 119 -13.79 -5.26 -19.21
CA ARG A 119 -13.36 -4.94 -17.85
C ARG A 119 -12.51 -3.68 -17.77
N SER A 120 -11.63 -3.47 -18.75
CA SER A 120 -10.81 -2.26 -18.80
C SER A 120 -11.66 -0.98 -18.99
N ARG A 121 -12.79 -1.05 -19.70
CA ARG A 121 -13.66 0.12 -19.98
C ARG A 121 -14.37 0.64 -18.73
N GLU A 122 -14.59 -0.23 -17.74
CA GLU A 122 -15.15 0.14 -16.44
C GLU A 122 -14.11 0.74 -15.49
N PHE A 123 -12.82 0.56 -15.81
CA PHE A 123 -11.69 1.08 -15.05
C PHE A 123 -11.36 2.53 -15.48
N PRO A 124 -10.71 3.36 -14.63
CA PRO A 124 -10.39 4.74 -15.01
C PRO A 124 -9.52 4.82 -16.27
N GLY A 125 -10.00 5.58 -17.27
CA GLY A 125 -9.41 5.70 -18.62
C GLY A 125 -7.90 6.00 -18.69
N GLY A 126 -7.36 6.69 -17.69
CA GLY A 126 -5.92 6.96 -17.62
C GLY A 126 -5.06 5.71 -17.46
N TRP A 127 -5.61 4.59 -16.96
CA TRP A 127 -4.87 3.32 -16.90
C TRP A 127 -4.62 2.71 -18.28
N GLN A 128 -5.46 3.00 -19.27
CA GLN A 128 -5.26 2.55 -20.66
C GLN A 128 -4.04 3.23 -21.28
N GLU A 129 -3.83 4.52 -20.98
CA GLU A 129 -2.63 5.27 -21.40
C GLU A 129 -1.36 4.69 -20.77
N MET A 130 -1.49 4.03 -19.62
CA MET A 130 -0.38 3.44 -18.88
C MET A 130 0.01 2.04 -19.36
N ALA A 131 -0.80 1.38 -20.18
CA ALA A 131 -0.54 0.01 -20.63
C ALA A 131 0.87 -0.23 -21.25
N PRO A 132 1.46 0.71 -22.02
CA PRO A 132 2.82 0.56 -22.56
C PRO A 132 3.94 0.72 -21.52
N HIS A 133 3.64 1.31 -20.36
CA HIS A 133 4.61 1.59 -19.31
C HIS A 133 4.57 0.59 -18.15
N LEU A 134 3.66 -0.38 -18.21
CA LEU A 134 3.44 -1.37 -17.17
C LEU A 134 4.05 -2.72 -17.57
N LYS A 135 4.70 -3.37 -16.62
CA LYS A 135 5.13 -4.76 -16.75
C LYS A 135 3.93 -5.69 -16.96
N ALA A 136 4.13 -6.80 -17.65
CA ALA A 136 3.07 -7.80 -17.84
C ALA A 136 2.73 -8.55 -16.54
N GLY A 137 1.54 -9.16 -16.49
CA GLY A 137 1.09 -10.01 -15.38
C GLY A 137 0.68 -9.27 -14.11
N LEU A 138 0.50 -7.96 -14.15
CA LEU A 138 0.03 -7.21 -12.98
C LEU A 138 -1.50 -7.24 -12.91
N THR A 139 -2.02 -7.31 -11.69
CA THR A 139 -3.42 -6.99 -11.41
C THR A 139 -3.48 -5.67 -10.65
N ILE A 140 -4.22 -4.71 -11.21
CA ILE A 140 -4.35 -3.36 -10.68
C ILE A 140 -5.74 -3.23 -10.09
N TYR A 141 -5.81 -2.82 -8.84
CA TYR A 141 -7.06 -2.68 -8.11
C TYR A 141 -7.43 -1.21 -7.91
N MET A 142 -8.74 -0.98 -7.94
CA MET A 142 -9.40 0.24 -7.54
C MET A 142 -10.35 -0.09 -6.41
N VAL A 143 -10.27 0.69 -5.33
CA VAL A 143 -11.17 0.58 -4.18
C VAL A 143 -12.07 1.81 -4.12
N ARG A 144 -13.29 1.61 -3.67
CA ARG A 144 -14.20 2.69 -3.27
C ARG A 144 -14.66 2.44 -1.84
N PHE A 145 -14.50 3.44 -0.98
CA PHE A 145 -15.23 3.51 0.27
C PHE A 145 -16.58 4.17 0.01
N THR A 146 -17.66 3.47 0.32
CA THR A 146 -19.04 3.92 0.05
C THR A 146 -19.88 3.91 1.32
N GLU A 147 -20.89 4.78 1.37
CA GLU A 147 -21.98 4.63 2.34
C GLU A 147 -22.81 3.38 1.99
N PRO A 148 -23.54 2.79 2.96
CA PRO A 148 -24.38 1.63 2.72
C PRO A 148 -25.32 1.77 1.53
N GLY A 149 -25.27 0.81 0.61
CA GLY A 149 -26.13 0.77 -0.57
C GLY A 149 -25.84 1.84 -1.64
N LYS A 150 -24.74 2.61 -1.53
CA LYS A 150 -24.33 3.58 -2.55
C LYS A 150 -23.32 2.97 -3.52
N GLU A 151 -23.45 3.32 -4.81
CA GLU A 151 -22.50 2.89 -5.85
C GLU A 151 -21.24 3.77 -5.97
N ARG A 152 -21.32 4.99 -5.45
CA ARG A 152 -20.27 6.01 -5.55
C ARG A 152 -19.80 6.44 -4.17
N GLY A 153 -18.52 6.78 -4.09
CA GLY A 153 -17.87 7.18 -2.85
C GLY A 153 -16.42 7.59 -3.11
N GLN A 154 -15.61 7.60 -2.05
CA GLN A 154 -14.20 8.00 -2.16
C GLN A 154 -13.42 6.88 -2.86
N ARG A 155 -12.79 7.22 -4.00
CA ARG A 155 -12.06 6.26 -4.85
C ARG A 155 -10.56 6.40 -4.68
N PHE A 156 -9.88 5.26 -4.59
CA PHE A 156 -8.43 5.14 -4.71
C PHE A 156 -8.10 4.06 -5.73
N ASP A 157 -7.17 4.32 -6.63
CA ASP A 157 -6.77 3.43 -7.71
C ASP A 157 -5.25 3.25 -7.72
N GLY A 158 -4.79 2.19 -8.38
CA GLY A 158 -3.36 1.84 -8.45
C GLY A 158 -2.87 1.01 -7.28
N LEU A 159 -3.76 0.30 -6.59
CA LEU A 159 -3.37 -0.70 -5.60
C LEU A 159 -2.88 -1.96 -6.32
N ILE A 160 -1.63 -2.34 -6.12
CA ILE A 160 -0.99 -3.48 -6.79
C ILE A 160 -0.26 -4.29 -5.74
N TYR A 161 -0.42 -5.61 -5.78
CA TYR A 161 0.35 -6.53 -4.96
C TYR A 161 1.66 -6.89 -5.66
N VAL A 162 2.78 -6.43 -5.12
CA VAL A 162 4.13 -6.67 -5.64
C VAL A 162 5.09 -6.91 -4.49
N ASN A 163 6.13 -7.70 -4.72
CA ASN A 163 7.15 -8.00 -3.70
C ASN A 163 6.53 -8.46 -2.36
N GLU A 164 5.47 -9.27 -2.46
CA GLU A 164 4.71 -9.85 -1.35
C GLU A 164 3.97 -8.84 -0.46
N ARG A 165 3.67 -7.64 -1.00
CA ARG A 165 3.07 -6.52 -0.25
C ARG A 165 2.09 -5.73 -1.11
N TRP A 166 1.10 -5.11 -0.48
CA TRP A 166 0.27 -4.12 -1.15
C TRP A 166 0.97 -2.76 -1.21
N ARG A 167 0.93 -2.15 -2.39
CA ARG A 167 1.46 -0.81 -2.67
C ARG A 167 0.46 0.00 -3.47
N ILE A 168 0.53 1.32 -3.36
CA ILE A 168 -0.27 2.21 -4.19
C ILE A 168 0.60 3.08 -5.11
N PHE A 169 0.20 3.10 -6.38
CA PHE A 169 0.79 3.91 -7.45
C PHE A 169 -0.32 4.81 -8.03
N PRO A 170 -0.63 5.95 -7.38
CA PRO A 170 -1.87 6.66 -7.63
C PRO A 170 -1.80 7.53 -8.90
N LYS A 171 -2.68 7.23 -9.86
CA LYS A 171 -2.85 8.02 -11.10
C LYS A 171 -1.56 8.25 -11.91
N PRO A 172 -0.82 7.19 -12.31
CA PRO A 172 0.47 7.35 -12.95
C PRO A 172 0.43 8.06 -14.30
N TRP A 173 -0.71 8.13 -14.99
CA TRP A 173 -0.89 8.94 -16.19
C TRP A 173 -0.74 10.46 -15.97
N ARG A 174 -0.66 10.91 -14.71
CA ARG A 174 -0.39 12.32 -14.37
C ARG A 174 1.11 12.65 -14.31
N ILE A 175 1.97 11.64 -14.42
CA ILE A 175 3.43 11.82 -14.43
C ILE A 175 3.83 12.40 -15.78
N LYS A 176 4.36 13.63 -15.78
CA LYS A 176 4.75 14.39 -16.97
C LYS A 176 6.18 14.16 -17.36
#